data_AF-A0A2V6PWL6-F1
#
_entry.id   AF-A0A2V6PWL6-F1
#
_cell.length_a   1.000
_cell.length_b   1.000
_cell.length_c   1.000
_cell.angle_alpha   90.00
_cell.angle_beta   90.00
_cell.angle_gamma   90.00
#
_symmetry.space_group_name_H-M   'P 1'
#
loop_
_entity.id
_entity.type
_entity.pdbx_description
1 polymer ?
#
loop_
_entity_poly.entity_id
_entity_poly.type
_entity_poly.pdbx_seq_one_letter_code
_entity_poly.pdbx_strand_id
1 'polypeptide(L)'
;MLTSAQTEARKLRARLTHPIIDADGHWAEFAPHMREEFRRIGGDAAVEALDMASARIPNSLRMSVAERRRRRIGQEAFWFLPTQNTLDRATAMMPKLLYERLDDIGLDFCVVYPTAGLGYYRLPPEKLRRALCRAYNVFTMDQFRPFADRIIPAAIIPMYSPEEAIEELEFASKQLGYKVIMMGGLIRRPIPALAEEQPEASKLVEWYDVIGIDSVHDYDPVWAKCRELRIAPSFHNGARSILLRNSPTNFCYNHIGHFASAGEAMAKALFFGGVTRRFPELNFAFLEGGTAWACSLYADLIGHWEKRNRQALENTNPASLDQAGLLALVEKYGKPSVVEAVRRGEGLDDNGNGTGNVEDLDDYSRCRITRKEDFRDLYVKPYYFGCEADDPTNAWAFNRHANPLRARLNALFSSDIGHFDVPDMTEVVPEAYELVEHGLLTEDDFRDFMFTNAVRFWGEVNPDFFKGTVVEKPAAEVLAGLPQRQAGC
;
A
#
# COMPACT_ATOMS: atom_id res chain seq x y z
N MET A 1 26.07 -20.22 20.42
CA MET A 1 25.60 -20.42 21.81
C MET A 1 24.41 -19.50 21.99
N LEU A 2 23.20 -20.04 21.85
CA LEU A 2 21.97 -19.30 22.15
C LEU A 2 21.87 -19.19 23.67
N THR A 3 21.91 -17.98 24.20
CA THR A 3 21.79 -17.73 25.64
C THR A 3 20.44 -18.22 26.13
N SER A 4 20.43 -18.96 27.23
CA SER A 4 19.23 -19.54 27.86
C SER A 4 18.29 -18.51 28.51
N ALA A 5 18.46 -17.22 28.22
CA ALA A 5 17.62 -16.14 28.73
C ALA A 5 16.50 -15.87 27.71
N GLN A 6 15.24 -15.92 28.15
CA GLN A 6 14.11 -15.53 27.31
C GLN A 6 14.20 -14.04 26.96
N THR A 7 13.99 -13.70 25.69
CA THR A 7 13.88 -12.31 25.20
C THR A 7 12.67 -11.62 25.85
N GLU A 8 12.69 -10.28 25.90
CA GLU A 8 11.52 -9.52 26.40
C GLU A 8 10.30 -9.74 25.51
N ALA A 9 10.46 -9.79 24.19
CA ALA A 9 9.39 -10.17 23.27
C ALA A 9 8.74 -11.51 23.63
N ARG A 10 9.53 -12.54 23.94
CA ARG A 10 8.99 -13.85 24.33
C ARG A 10 8.24 -13.80 25.66
N LYS A 11 8.75 -13.06 26.65
CA LYS A 11 8.08 -12.86 27.94
C LYS A 11 6.78 -12.07 27.78
N LEU A 12 6.77 -11.05 26.93
CA LEU A 12 5.58 -10.27 26.60
C LEU A 12 4.55 -11.14 25.89
N ARG A 13 4.94 -11.84 24.82
CA ARG A 13 4.07 -12.75 24.09
C ARG A 13 3.41 -13.79 25.00
N ALA A 14 4.14 -14.36 25.96
CA ALA A 14 3.60 -15.33 26.92
C ALA A 14 2.51 -14.78 27.87
N ARG A 15 2.42 -13.46 28.04
CA ARG A 15 1.39 -12.79 28.85
C ARG A 15 0.12 -12.45 28.05
N LEU A 16 0.21 -12.40 26.73
CA LEU A 16 -0.92 -12.07 25.85
C LEU A 16 -1.87 -13.25 25.67
N THR A 17 -3.16 -12.97 25.59
CA THR A 17 -4.23 -13.98 25.44
C THR A 17 -4.57 -14.31 23.99
N HIS A 18 -3.92 -13.66 23.03
CA HIS A 18 -4.09 -13.86 21.60
C HIS A 18 -2.73 -14.12 20.93
N PRO A 19 -2.72 -14.76 19.75
CA PRO A 19 -1.52 -14.83 18.91
C PRO A 19 -1.10 -13.44 18.41
N ILE A 20 0.11 -13.35 17.88
CA ILE A 20 0.61 -12.22 17.10
C ILE A 20 0.85 -12.69 15.66
N ILE A 21 0.24 -11.97 14.71
CA ILE A 21 0.49 -12.13 13.29
C ILE A 21 1.27 -10.89 12.82
N ASP A 22 2.48 -11.11 12.33
CA ASP A 22 3.18 -10.12 11.54
C ASP A 22 2.64 -10.15 10.11
N ALA A 23 2.03 -9.05 9.69
CA ALA A 23 1.38 -8.96 8.39
C ALA A 23 2.35 -8.56 7.27
N ASP A 24 3.58 -8.17 7.60
CA ASP A 24 4.57 -7.60 6.68
C ASP A 24 5.98 -7.69 7.29
N GLY A 25 6.51 -8.92 7.31
CA GLY A 25 7.94 -9.15 7.54
C GLY A 25 8.68 -9.22 6.21
N HIS A 26 10.01 -9.10 6.24
CA HIS A 26 10.81 -9.12 5.01
C HIS A 26 11.76 -10.31 4.91
N TRP A 27 11.91 -10.80 3.67
CA TRP A 27 12.97 -11.72 3.31
C TRP A 27 14.06 -10.99 2.54
N ALA A 28 15.26 -10.93 3.14
CA ALA A 28 16.45 -10.36 2.52
C ALA A 28 17.08 -11.41 1.58
N GLU A 29 16.68 -11.40 0.32
CA GLU A 29 17.01 -12.45 -0.63
C GLU A 29 18.51 -12.52 -0.95
N PHE A 30 19.06 -13.72 -1.04
CA PHE A 30 20.48 -13.92 -1.30
C PHE A 30 20.80 -13.95 -2.81
N ALA A 31 21.20 -12.80 -3.35
CA ALA A 31 21.37 -12.57 -4.79
C ALA A 31 22.18 -13.63 -5.56
N PRO A 32 23.32 -14.17 -5.05
CA PRO A 32 24.05 -15.21 -5.78
C PRO A 32 23.22 -16.48 -6.03
N HIS A 33 22.45 -16.91 -5.03
CA HIS A 33 21.58 -18.09 -5.15
C HIS A 33 20.36 -17.78 -6.03
N MET A 34 19.75 -16.59 -5.88
CA MET A 34 18.68 -16.16 -6.78
C MET A 34 19.10 -16.20 -8.25
N ARG A 35 20.32 -15.75 -8.57
CA ARG A 35 20.82 -15.74 -9.96
C ARG A 35 20.88 -17.15 -10.54
N GLU A 36 21.35 -18.12 -9.77
CA GLU A 36 21.42 -19.52 -10.18
C GLU A 36 20.03 -20.12 -10.40
N GLU A 37 19.13 -19.93 -9.44
CA GLU A 37 17.76 -20.45 -9.51
C GLU A 37 16.95 -19.78 -10.61
N PHE A 38 17.11 -18.47 -10.83
CA PHE A 38 16.40 -17.76 -11.88
C PHE A 38 16.85 -18.22 -13.26
N ARG A 39 18.14 -18.56 -13.43
CA ARG A 39 18.61 -19.21 -14.65
C ARG A 39 17.95 -20.57 -14.85
N ARG A 40 17.84 -21.38 -13.79
CA ARG A 40 17.18 -22.69 -13.84
C ARG A 40 15.70 -22.59 -14.20
N ILE A 41 15.00 -21.61 -13.64
CA ILE A 41 13.54 -21.46 -13.76
C ILE A 41 13.14 -20.72 -15.05
N GLY A 42 13.79 -19.58 -15.33
CA GLY A 42 13.39 -18.64 -16.39
C GLY A 42 14.46 -18.40 -17.46
N GLY A 43 15.58 -19.14 -17.43
CA GLY A 43 16.66 -19.04 -18.41
C GLY A 43 17.36 -17.69 -18.40
N ASP A 44 17.98 -17.34 -19.53
CA ASP A 44 18.76 -16.11 -19.67
C ASP A 44 17.90 -14.84 -19.50
N ALA A 45 16.62 -14.89 -19.88
CA ALA A 45 15.71 -13.76 -19.75
C ALA A 45 15.49 -13.36 -18.28
N ALA A 46 15.35 -14.33 -17.36
CA ALA A 46 15.19 -14.04 -15.94
C ALA A 46 16.49 -13.49 -15.30
N VAL A 47 17.65 -13.96 -15.77
CA VAL A 47 18.96 -13.45 -15.31
C VAL A 47 19.19 -12.02 -15.81
N GLU A 48 18.92 -11.75 -17.08
CA GLU A 48 18.99 -10.41 -17.66
C GLU A 48 18.05 -9.43 -16.92
N ALA A 49 16.83 -9.88 -16.64
CA ALA A 49 15.86 -9.10 -15.89
C ALA A 49 16.32 -8.80 -14.45
N LEU A 50 16.90 -9.79 -13.76
CA LEU A 50 17.46 -9.62 -12.42
C LEU A 50 18.62 -8.62 -12.42
N ASP A 51 19.51 -8.70 -13.41
CA ASP A 51 20.63 -7.76 -13.59
C ASP A 51 20.12 -6.34 -13.80
N MET A 52 19.10 -6.17 -14.64
CA MET A 52 18.49 -4.86 -14.90
C MET A 52 17.81 -4.29 -13.65
N ALA A 53 17.02 -5.11 -12.94
CA ALA A 53 16.32 -4.68 -11.72
C ALA A 53 17.30 -4.32 -10.59
N SER A 54 18.39 -5.07 -10.44
CA SER A 54 19.39 -4.89 -9.39
C SER A 54 20.35 -3.71 -9.65
N ALA A 55 20.40 -3.19 -10.88
CA ALA A 55 21.34 -2.12 -11.25
C ALA A 55 20.96 -0.73 -10.73
N ARG A 56 19.68 -0.50 -10.37
CA ARG A 56 19.16 0.85 -10.02
C ARG A 56 19.96 1.54 -8.92
N ILE A 57 20.07 0.89 -7.75
CA ILE A 57 20.72 1.47 -6.57
C ILE A 57 22.22 1.66 -6.80
N PRO A 58 23.00 0.62 -7.24
CA PRO A 58 24.42 0.79 -7.53
C PRO A 58 24.71 1.87 -8.57
N ASN A 59 23.89 1.99 -9.62
CA ASN A 59 24.09 3.01 -10.65
C ASN A 59 23.92 4.43 -10.09
N SER A 60 22.91 4.66 -9.23
CA SER A 60 22.76 5.95 -8.54
C SER A 60 23.94 6.24 -7.61
N LEU A 61 24.36 5.27 -6.80
CA LEU A 61 25.40 5.45 -5.78
C LEU A 61 26.81 5.64 -6.37
N ARG A 62 27.09 5.08 -7.55
CA ARG A 62 28.36 5.29 -8.29
C ARG A 62 28.49 6.68 -8.90
N MET A 63 27.38 7.40 -9.11
CA MET A 63 27.43 8.77 -9.63
C MET A 63 27.97 9.73 -8.57
N SER A 64 28.75 10.72 -9.02
CA SER A 64 29.08 11.85 -8.16
C SER A 64 27.80 12.65 -7.83
N VAL A 65 27.82 13.37 -6.71
CA VAL A 65 26.71 14.27 -6.36
C VAL A 65 26.46 15.31 -7.46
N ALA A 66 27.52 15.81 -8.12
CA ALA A 66 27.39 16.74 -9.24
C ALA A 66 26.64 16.10 -10.42
N GLU A 67 26.92 14.84 -10.74
CA GLU A 67 26.24 14.12 -11.81
C GLU A 67 24.78 13.80 -11.45
N ARG A 68 24.51 13.37 -10.21
CA ARG A 68 23.13 13.19 -9.70
C ARG A 68 22.34 14.49 -9.78
N ARG A 69 22.94 15.63 -9.41
CA ARG A 69 22.33 16.97 -9.55
C ARG A 69 22.04 17.31 -11.01
N ARG A 70 23.00 17.06 -11.91
CA ARG A 70 22.87 17.34 -13.35
C ARG A 70 21.74 16.52 -13.99
N ARG A 71 21.65 15.22 -13.65
CA ARG A 71 20.66 14.29 -14.20
C ARG A 71 19.32 14.25 -13.43
N ARG A 72 19.24 14.94 -12.29
CA ARG A 72 18.13 14.84 -11.34
C ARG A 72 17.83 13.40 -10.93
N ILE A 73 18.87 12.70 -10.50
CA ILE A 73 18.77 11.36 -9.93
C ILE A 73 18.86 11.48 -8.41
N GLY A 74 17.87 10.92 -7.71
CA GLY A 74 17.78 10.93 -6.26
C GLY A 74 18.86 10.07 -5.60
N GLN A 75 19.21 10.45 -4.38
CA GLN A 75 20.00 9.64 -3.46
C GLN A 75 19.20 8.38 -3.09
N GLU A 76 19.79 7.22 -3.36
CA GLU A 76 19.26 5.92 -2.94
C GLU A 76 19.81 5.51 -1.57
N ALA A 77 19.18 4.50 -0.97
CA ALA A 77 19.62 3.95 0.32
C ALA A 77 21.03 3.37 0.18
N PHE A 78 21.96 3.81 1.03
CA PHE A 78 23.25 3.16 1.25
C PHE A 78 23.19 2.42 2.58
N TRP A 79 23.83 1.25 2.68
CA TRP A 79 23.86 0.42 3.90
C TRP A 79 22.46 0.13 4.50
N PHE A 80 21.47 -0.16 3.64
CA PHE A 80 20.06 -0.30 4.03
C PHE A 80 19.72 -1.59 4.80
N LEU A 81 20.71 -2.44 5.08
CA LEU A 81 20.52 -3.70 5.78
C LEU A 81 21.31 -3.64 7.08
N PRO A 82 20.71 -3.97 8.25
CA PRO A 82 21.44 -4.06 9.50
C PRO A 82 22.58 -5.08 9.39
N THR A 83 23.77 -4.72 9.86
CA THR A 83 24.96 -5.58 9.79
C THR A 83 25.65 -5.79 11.14
N GLN A 84 25.35 -4.96 12.14
CA GLN A 84 25.94 -5.08 13.47
C GLN A 84 25.40 -6.33 14.19
N ASN A 85 24.09 -6.56 14.12
CA ASN A 85 23.45 -7.79 14.59
C ASN A 85 23.49 -8.86 13.49
N THR A 86 24.57 -9.65 13.46
CA THR A 86 24.74 -10.73 12.47
C THR A 86 23.64 -11.78 12.56
N LEU A 87 23.10 -12.05 13.75
CA LEU A 87 22.04 -13.05 13.92
C LEU A 87 20.78 -12.60 13.20
N ASP A 88 20.34 -11.35 13.40
CA ASP A 88 19.17 -10.79 12.72
C ASP A 88 19.39 -10.68 11.22
N ARG A 89 20.58 -10.25 10.79
CA ARG A 89 20.93 -10.25 9.38
C ARG A 89 20.80 -11.64 8.75
N ALA A 90 21.31 -12.68 9.41
CA ALA A 90 21.17 -14.05 8.94
C ALA A 90 19.72 -14.54 8.98
N THR A 91 18.94 -14.08 9.95
CA THR A 91 17.53 -14.44 10.15
C THR A 91 16.67 -13.92 9.00
N ALA A 92 16.86 -12.64 8.63
CA ALA A 92 16.21 -12.06 7.45
C ALA A 92 16.58 -12.78 6.14
N MET A 93 17.77 -13.41 6.06
CA MET A 93 18.25 -14.06 4.83
C MET A 93 17.83 -15.53 4.69
N MET A 94 17.67 -16.24 5.82
CA MET A 94 17.54 -17.69 5.87
C MET A 94 16.15 -18.09 6.40
N PRO A 95 15.22 -18.54 5.53
CA PRO A 95 13.84 -18.87 5.92
C PRO A 95 13.74 -19.83 7.11
N LYS A 96 14.62 -20.84 7.17
CA LYS A 96 14.68 -21.78 8.29
C LYS A 96 15.04 -21.09 9.62
N LEU A 97 15.99 -20.16 9.59
CA LEU A 97 16.41 -19.45 10.80
C LEU A 97 15.33 -18.48 11.27
N LEU A 98 14.65 -17.79 10.34
CA LEU A 98 13.45 -17.01 10.67
C LEU A 98 12.41 -17.87 11.37
N TYR A 99 12.06 -19.03 10.79
CA TYR A 99 11.11 -19.97 11.38
C TYR A 99 11.50 -20.40 12.81
N GLU A 100 12.77 -20.75 13.03
CA GLU A 100 13.27 -21.13 14.36
C GLU A 100 13.25 -19.97 15.36
N ARG A 101 13.38 -18.72 14.90
CA ARG A 101 13.46 -17.52 15.75
C ARG A 101 12.14 -16.80 15.98
N LEU A 102 11.05 -17.17 15.32
CA LEU A 102 9.74 -16.52 15.53
C LEU A 102 9.36 -16.44 17.01
N ASP A 103 9.66 -17.47 17.81
CA ASP A 103 9.41 -17.48 19.25
C ASP A 103 10.25 -16.45 20.03
N ASP A 104 11.49 -16.21 19.62
CA ASP A 104 12.39 -15.24 20.24
C ASP A 104 12.02 -13.80 19.85
N ILE A 105 11.44 -13.62 18.65
CA ILE A 105 10.87 -12.36 18.15
C ILE A 105 9.47 -12.10 18.75
N GLY A 106 8.82 -13.13 19.29
CA GLY A 106 7.49 -13.03 19.89
C GLY A 106 6.32 -13.18 18.90
N LEU A 107 6.57 -13.70 17.70
CA LEU A 107 5.58 -13.88 16.63
C LEU A 107 5.07 -15.32 16.57
N ASP A 108 3.76 -15.53 16.40
CA ASP A 108 3.23 -16.88 16.14
C ASP A 108 3.25 -17.21 14.65
N PHE A 109 2.92 -16.21 13.83
CA PHE A 109 2.74 -16.34 12.39
C PHE A 109 3.22 -15.08 11.67
N CYS A 110 3.79 -15.24 10.48
CA CYS A 110 4.38 -14.15 9.70
C CYS A 110 4.00 -14.28 8.23
N VAL A 111 3.63 -13.17 7.61
CA VAL A 111 3.56 -13.04 6.15
C VAL A 111 4.79 -12.28 5.69
N VAL A 112 5.52 -12.84 4.73
CA VAL A 112 6.80 -12.28 4.28
C VAL A 112 6.73 -11.72 2.86
N TYR A 113 7.21 -10.49 2.70
CA TYR A 113 7.36 -9.79 1.43
C TYR A 113 8.83 -9.78 0.96
N PRO A 114 9.06 -9.66 -0.36
CA PRO A 114 10.41 -9.46 -0.89
C PRO A 114 11.08 -8.21 -0.31
N THR A 115 12.42 -8.19 -0.23
CA THR A 115 13.19 -6.95 -0.08
C THR A 115 13.66 -6.43 -1.45
N ALA A 116 14.42 -7.25 -2.17
CA ALA A 116 14.89 -6.95 -3.52
C ALA A 116 13.72 -6.97 -4.52
N GLY A 117 12.78 -7.90 -4.35
CA GLY A 117 11.63 -8.07 -5.21
C GLY A 117 10.57 -6.95 -5.16
N LEU A 118 10.60 -6.04 -4.19
CA LEU A 118 9.66 -4.89 -4.09
C LEU A 118 9.59 -4.09 -5.40
N GLY A 119 10.67 -4.08 -6.17
CA GLY A 119 10.75 -3.35 -7.43
C GLY A 119 10.58 -4.19 -8.70
N TYR A 120 10.28 -5.49 -8.64
CA TYR A 120 10.34 -6.34 -9.83
C TYR A 120 9.13 -6.15 -10.75
N TYR A 121 7.93 -5.92 -10.18
CA TYR A 121 6.71 -5.68 -10.95
C TYR A 121 6.79 -4.43 -11.84
N ARG A 122 7.68 -3.48 -11.56
CA ARG A 122 7.81 -2.21 -12.30
C ARG A 122 8.83 -2.27 -13.44
N LEU A 123 9.49 -3.41 -13.68
CA LEU A 123 10.48 -3.53 -14.75
C LEU A 123 9.82 -3.25 -16.11
N PRO A 124 10.28 -2.28 -16.94
CA PRO A 124 9.53 -1.87 -18.12
C PRO A 124 9.39 -2.93 -19.24
N PRO A 125 10.46 -3.63 -19.66
CA PRO A 125 10.34 -4.60 -20.76
C PRO A 125 9.49 -5.80 -20.36
N GLU A 126 8.36 -6.00 -21.05
CA GLU A 126 7.37 -7.01 -20.72
C GLU A 126 7.96 -8.42 -20.57
N LYS A 127 8.71 -8.88 -21.59
CA LYS A 127 9.35 -10.21 -21.57
C LYS A 127 10.23 -10.41 -20.33
N LEU A 128 11.02 -9.40 -19.97
CA LEU A 128 11.93 -9.47 -18.82
C LEU A 128 11.17 -9.42 -17.50
N ARG A 129 10.19 -8.51 -17.38
CA ARG A 129 9.33 -8.40 -16.19
C ARG A 129 8.61 -9.70 -15.88
N ARG A 130 7.98 -10.29 -16.89
CA ARG A 130 7.23 -11.54 -16.74
C ARG A 130 8.15 -12.70 -16.34
N ALA A 131 9.31 -12.82 -16.99
CA ALA A 131 10.30 -13.83 -16.63
C ALA A 131 10.81 -13.64 -15.19
N LEU A 132 11.04 -12.39 -14.77
CA LEU A 132 11.52 -12.05 -13.43
C LEU A 132 10.49 -12.38 -12.35
N CYS A 133 9.24 -11.90 -12.50
CA CYS A 133 8.17 -12.18 -11.53
C CYS A 133 7.90 -13.68 -11.44
N ARG A 134 7.81 -14.39 -12.58
CA ARG A 134 7.59 -15.83 -12.62
C ARG A 134 8.71 -16.59 -11.91
N ALA A 135 9.98 -16.26 -12.21
CA ALA A 135 11.13 -16.90 -11.58
C ALA A 135 11.18 -16.63 -10.08
N TYR A 136 10.91 -15.40 -9.65
CA TYR A 136 10.82 -15.03 -8.24
C TYR A 136 9.73 -15.81 -7.51
N ASN A 137 8.52 -15.89 -8.08
CA ASN A 137 7.38 -16.55 -7.44
C ASN A 137 7.61 -18.06 -7.27
N VAL A 138 8.18 -18.73 -8.27
CA VAL A 138 8.58 -20.15 -8.16
C VAL A 138 9.66 -20.32 -7.08
N PHE A 139 10.74 -19.54 -7.18
CA PHE A 139 11.86 -19.61 -6.24
C PHE A 139 11.42 -19.40 -4.78
N THR A 140 10.63 -18.36 -4.53
CA THR A 140 10.18 -18.00 -3.18
C THR A 140 9.29 -19.09 -2.59
N MET A 141 8.38 -19.66 -3.39
CA MET A 141 7.54 -20.77 -2.91
C MET A 141 8.37 -21.99 -2.55
N ASP A 142 9.40 -22.32 -3.35
CA ASP A 142 10.31 -23.44 -3.06
C ASP A 142 11.05 -23.24 -1.72
N GLN A 143 11.43 -22.00 -1.38
CA GLN A 143 12.12 -21.69 -0.13
C GLN A 143 11.22 -21.80 1.11
N PHE A 144 9.96 -21.36 1.02
CA PHE A 144 9.07 -21.22 2.19
C PHE A 144 8.08 -22.37 2.40
N ARG A 145 7.87 -23.24 1.40
CA ARG A 145 6.95 -24.39 1.51
C ARG A 145 7.14 -25.24 2.78
N PRO A 146 8.37 -25.52 3.27
CA PRO A 146 8.56 -26.29 4.51
C PRO A 146 8.12 -25.60 5.80
N PHE A 147 7.83 -24.30 5.76
CA PHE A 147 7.54 -23.45 6.93
C PHE A 147 6.11 -22.89 6.93
N ALA A 148 5.24 -23.43 6.07
CA ALA A 148 3.90 -22.91 5.78
C ALA A 148 2.92 -22.94 6.96
N ASP A 149 3.24 -23.65 8.05
CA ASP A 149 2.48 -23.64 9.28
C ASP A 149 2.62 -22.32 10.07
N ARG A 150 3.71 -21.56 9.83
CA ARG A 150 3.98 -20.28 10.50
C ARG A 150 4.36 -19.13 9.56
N ILE A 151 4.82 -19.41 8.34
CA ILE A 151 5.30 -18.38 7.40
C ILE A 151 4.63 -18.56 6.04
N ILE A 152 3.97 -17.50 5.54
CA ILE A 152 3.44 -17.46 4.18
C ILE A 152 4.13 -16.37 3.36
N PRO A 153 4.75 -16.69 2.22
CA PRO A 153 5.31 -15.67 1.34
C PRO A 153 4.26 -15.00 0.45
N ALA A 154 4.53 -13.76 0.06
CA ALA A 154 3.76 -13.04 -0.95
C ALA A 154 4.30 -13.29 -2.37
N ALA A 155 3.42 -13.55 -3.33
CA ALA A 155 3.76 -13.57 -4.76
C ALA A 155 3.76 -12.16 -5.35
N ILE A 156 4.71 -11.86 -6.23
CA ILE A 156 4.77 -10.59 -6.98
C ILE A 156 3.86 -10.69 -8.19
N ILE A 157 2.87 -9.79 -8.28
CA ILE A 157 1.94 -9.73 -9.41
C ILE A 157 2.26 -8.48 -10.26
N PRO A 158 2.76 -8.65 -11.51
CA PRO A 158 2.94 -7.54 -12.43
C PRO A 158 1.59 -7.01 -12.92
N MET A 159 1.45 -5.69 -12.93
CA MET A 159 0.17 -5.01 -13.15
C MET A 159 0.18 -4.10 -14.38
N TYR A 160 1.05 -4.34 -15.37
CA TYR A 160 1.10 -3.48 -16.57
C TYR A 160 -0.10 -3.66 -17.49
N SER A 161 -0.70 -4.85 -17.56
CA SER A 161 -2.02 -5.03 -18.18
C SER A 161 -2.88 -5.99 -17.34
N PRO A 162 -4.21 -5.95 -17.48
CA PRO A 162 -5.11 -6.91 -16.82
C PRO A 162 -4.79 -8.36 -17.17
N GLU A 163 -4.46 -8.66 -18.42
CA GLU A 163 -4.16 -10.01 -18.91
C GLU A 163 -2.88 -10.55 -18.27
N GLU A 164 -1.82 -9.74 -18.21
CA GLU A 164 -0.57 -10.09 -17.55
C GLU A 164 -0.79 -10.37 -16.06
N ALA A 165 -1.56 -9.51 -15.38
CA ALA A 165 -1.88 -9.67 -13.97
C ALA A 165 -2.67 -10.96 -13.70
N ILE A 166 -3.72 -11.22 -14.48
CA ILE A 166 -4.59 -12.39 -14.33
C ILE A 166 -3.80 -13.68 -14.55
N GLU A 167 -2.95 -13.74 -15.57
CA GLU A 167 -2.15 -14.93 -15.82
C GLU A 167 -1.22 -15.25 -14.64
N GLU A 168 -0.53 -14.24 -14.11
CA GLU A 168 0.37 -14.47 -12.97
C GLU A 168 -0.40 -14.79 -11.69
N LEU A 169 -1.56 -14.17 -11.45
CA LEU A 169 -2.46 -14.52 -10.34
C LEU A 169 -2.87 -15.99 -10.40
N GLU A 170 -3.31 -16.45 -11.56
CA GLU A 170 -3.73 -17.84 -11.75
C GLU A 170 -2.57 -18.80 -11.58
N PHE A 171 -1.39 -18.47 -12.11
CA PHE A 171 -0.19 -19.28 -11.94
C PHE A 171 0.21 -19.37 -10.46
N ALA A 172 0.39 -18.23 -9.79
CA ALA A 172 0.80 -18.17 -8.39
C ALA A 172 -0.20 -18.90 -7.48
N SER A 173 -1.50 -18.69 -7.67
CA SER A 173 -2.53 -19.33 -6.86
C SER A 173 -2.70 -20.82 -7.17
N LYS A 174 -2.96 -21.17 -8.44
CA LYS A 174 -3.38 -22.53 -8.82
C LYS A 174 -2.22 -23.51 -8.96
N GLN A 175 -1.03 -23.04 -9.38
CA GLN A 175 0.12 -23.92 -9.63
C GLN A 175 1.08 -23.95 -8.44
N LEU A 176 1.33 -22.81 -7.79
CA LEU A 176 2.28 -22.71 -6.68
C LEU A 176 1.61 -22.82 -5.30
N GLY A 177 0.35 -22.40 -5.18
CA GLY A 177 -0.42 -22.44 -3.93
C GLY A 177 -0.32 -21.17 -3.09
N TYR A 178 0.03 -20.02 -3.70
CA TYR A 178 0.06 -18.74 -2.98
C TYR A 178 -1.32 -18.34 -2.47
N LYS A 179 -1.33 -17.83 -1.23
CA LYS A 179 -2.49 -17.23 -0.57
C LYS A 179 -2.35 -15.71 -0.40
N VAL A 180 -1.14 -15.18 -0.57
CA VAL A 180 -0.81 -13.76 -0.43
C VAL A 180 -0.17 -13.26 -1.72
N ILE A 181 -0.53 -12.04 -2.13
CA ILE A 181 0.00 -11.37 -3.32
C ILE A 181 0.42 -9.95 -2.97
N MET A 182 1.48 -9.47 -3.62
CA MET A 182 1.93 -8.10 -3.66
C MET A 182 1.69 -7.57 -5.07
N MET A 183 0.75 -6.64 -5.21
CA MET A 183 0.33 -6.10 -6.50
C MET A 183 1.05 -4.78 -6.79
N GLY A 184 1.48 -4.61 -8.04
CA GLY A 184 2.04 -3.34 -8.50
C GLY A 184 1.00 -2.24 -8.61
N GLY A 185 1.32 -1.05 -8.09
CA GLY A 185 0.63 0.20 -8.40
C GLY A 185 1.60 1.23 -8.98
N LEU A 186 1.11 2.42 -9.33
CA LEU A 186 1.92 3.51 -9.89
C LEU A 186 2.72 3.05 -11.13
N ILE A 187 2.05 2.39 -12.07
CA ILE A 187 2.67 1.85 -13.27
C ILE A 187 3.13 3.00 -14.15
N ARG A 188 4.40 2.99 -14.55
CA ARG A 188 4.98 4.03 -15.40
C ARG A 188 4.44 3.87 -16.81
N ARG A 189 3.75 4.90 -17.31
CA ARG A 189 3.15 4.92 -18.64
C ARG A 189 3.74 6.06 -19.46
N PRO A 190 4.07 5.82 -20.75
CA PRO A 190 4.43 6.91 -21.63
C PRO A 190 3.24 7.86 -21.83
N ILE A 191 3.54 9.12 -22.11
CA ILE A 191 2.52 10.10 -22.53
C ILE A 191 2.30 9.91 -24.04
N PRO A 192 1.08 9.54 -24.51
CA PRO A 192 0.86 9.23 -25.93
C PRO A 192 1.30 10.34 -26.89
N ALA A 193 0.92 11.58 -26.61
CA ALA A 193 1.32 12.74 -27.42
C ALA A 193 2.84 12.89 -27.52
N LEU A 194 3.57 12.68 -26.41
CA LEU A 194 5.03 12.79 -26.42
C LEU A 194 5.69 11.61 -27.13
N ALA A 195 5.13 10.40 -27.02
CA ALA A 195 5.61 9.24 -27.75
C ALA A 195 5.48 9.42 -29.28
N GLU A 196 4.43 10.11 -29.73
CA GLU A 196 4.21 10.44 -31.13
C GLU A 196 5.08 11.59 -31.62
N GLU A 197 5.11 12.70 -30.87
CA GLU A 197 5.75 13.94 -31.30
C GLU A 197 7.27 13.96 -31.03
N GLN A 198 7.72 13.35 -29.92
CA GLN A 198 9.12 13.33 -29.50
C GLN A 198 9.52 11.98 -28.86
N PRO A 199 9.69 10.92 -29.68
CA PRO A 199 9.93 9.56 -29.19
C PRO A 199 11.13 9.41 -28.23
N GLU A 200 12.20 10.19 -28.44
CA GLU A 200 13.36 10.15 -27.54
C GLU A 200 13.09 10.82 -26.19
N ALA A 201 12.33 11.92 -26.16
CA ALA A 201 11.95 12.60 -24.93
C ALA A 201 10.92 11.80 -24.12
N SER A 202 10.06 11.02 -24.79
CA SER A 202 9.07 10.15 -24.16
C SER A 202 9.67 9.09 -23.23
N LYS A 203 10.98 8.81 -23.32
CA LYS A 203 11.68 7.89 -22.42
C LYS A 203 11.99 8.50 -21.05
N LEU A 204 11.83 9.82 -20.91
CA LEU A 204 12.19 10.60 -19.72
C LEU A 204 10.98 11.20 -18.99
N VAL A 205 9.82 11.25 -19.65
CA VAL A 205 8.58 11.82 -19.11
C VAL A 205 7.48 10.79 -19.22
N GLU A 206 6.96 10.42 -18.05
CA GLU A 206 5.94 9.40 -17.88
C GLU A 206 4.90 9.90 -16.88
N TRP A 207 3.71 9.32 -16.93
CA TRP A 207 2.73 9.44 -15.87
C TRP A 207 2.63 8.12 -15.10
N TYR A 208 2.06 8.17 -13.90
CA TYR A 208 1.98 7.02 -13.00
C TYR A 208 0.52 6.59 -12.89
N ASP A 209 0.25 5.40 -13.42
CA ASP A 209 -1.06 4.78 -13.47
C ASP A 209 -1.37 4.07 -12.15
N VAL A 210 -2.39 4.58 -11.46
CA VAL A 210 -2.87 4.08 -10.17
C VAL A 210 -3.91 2.95 -10.31
N ILE A 211 -4.18 2.48 -11.55
CA ILE A 211 -4.94 1.27 -11.90
C ILE A 211 -6.37 1.13 -11.32
N GLY A 212 -6.85 2.12 -10.58
CA GLY A 212 -8.20 2.18 -10.01
C GLY A 212 -9.08 3.26 -10.65
N ILE A 213 -8.49 4.28 -11.26
CA ILE A 213 -9.18 5.39 -11.92
C ILE A 213 -8.33 5.89 -13.09
N ASP A 214 -8.99 6.26 -14.19
CA ASP A 214 -8.42 6.86 -15.41
C ASP A 214 -7.22 6.12 -16.04
N SER A 215 -7.11 4.82 -15.75
CA SER A 215 -6.15 3.95 -16.41
C SER A 215 -6.50 3.75 -17.89
N VAL A 216 -5.48 3.50 -18.71
CA VAL A 216 -5.65 3.10 -20.11
C VAL A 216 -6.21 1.68 -20.26
N HIS A 217 -6.29 0.91 -19.17
CA HIS A 217 -6.88 -0.42 -19.14
C HIS A 217 -8.01 -0.49 -18.10
N ASP A 218 -8.96 -1.40 -18.32
CA ASP A 218 -9.95 -1.78 -17.32
C ASP A 218 -9.40 -2.90 -16.42
N TYR A 219 -9.24 -2.62 -15.13
CA TYR A 219 -8.74 -3.57 -14.14
C TYR A 219 -9.84 -4.31 -13.37
N ASP A 220 -11.12 -4.05 -13.63
CA ASP A 220 -12.23 -4.81 -13.02
C ASP A 220 -12.10 -6.33 -13.21
N PRO A 221 -11.63 -6.86 -14.36
CA PRO A 221 -11.33 -8.29 -14.51
C PRO A 221 -10.29 -8.82 -13.53
N VAL A 222 -9.31 -8.01 -13.13
CA VAL A 222 -8.29 -8.39 -12.13
C VAL A 222 -8.91 -8.48 -10.74
N TRP A 223 -9.75 -7.52 -10.36
CA TRP A 223 -10.46 -7.54 -9.08
C TRP A 223 -11.44 -8.73 -9.02
N ALA A 224 -12.18 -8.98 -10.10
CA ALA A 224 -13.03 -10.15 -10.23
C ALA A 224 -12.25 -11.46 -10.07
N LYS A 225 -11.03 -11.53 -10.64
CA LYS A 225 -10.14 -12.69 -10.47
C LYS A 225 -9.64 -12.85 -9.03
N CYS A 226 -9.28 -11.77 -8.35
CA CYS A 226 -8.91 -11.81 -6.93
C CYS A 226 -10.06 -12.37 -6.07
N ARG A 227 -11.31 -11.97 -6.36
CA ARG A 227 -12.51 -12.50 -5.70
C ARG A 227 -12.71 -13.99 -6.01
N GLU A 228 -12.58 -14.39 -7.27
CA GLU A 228 -12.67 -15.81 -7.69
C GLU A 228 -11.65 -16.68 -6.97
N LEU A 229 -10.39 -16.24 -6.91
CA LEU A 229 -9.30 -16.96 -6.28
C LEU A 229 -9.31 -16.84 -4.75
N ARG A 230 -10.17 -15.99 -4.18
CA ARG A 230 -10.22 -15.66 -2.76
C ARG A 230 -8.86 -15.19 -2.26
N ILE A 231 -8.30 -14.19 -2.92
CA ILE A 231 -7.03 -13.57 -2.53
C ILE A 231 -7.28 -12.08 -2.29
N ALA A 232 -6.88 -11.61 -1.11
CA ALA A 232 -6.94 -10.19 -0.76
C ALA A 232 -5.75 -9.45 -1.40
N PRO A 233 -5.99 -8.41 -2.22
CA PRO A 233 -4.93 -7.55 -2.74
C PRO A 233 -4.14 -6.86 -1.63
N SER A 234 -2.81 -6.87 -1.74
CA SER A 234 -1.94 -6.00 -0.94
C SER A 234 -1.02 -5.18 -1.86
N PHE A 235 -0.74 -3.95 -1.46
CA PHE A 235 0.09 -3.01 -2.19
C PHE A 235 1.28 -2.60 -1.33
N HIS A 236 2.47 -2.94 -1.83
CA HIS A 236 3.75 -2.55 -1.24
C HIS A 236 4.48 -1.64 -2.25
N ASN A 237 3.96 -0.43 -2.41
CA ASN A 237 4.33 0.49 -3.48
C ASN A 237 5.18 1.63 -2.95
N GLY A 238 6.35 1.86 -3.54
CA GLY A 238 7.23 2.95 -3.11
C GLY A 238 7.25 4.14 -4.07
N ALA A 239 6.98 5.36 -3.57
CA ALA A 239 7.10 6.61 -4.35
C ALA A 239 8.50 7.28 -4.34
N ARG A 240 9.57 6.55 -3.97
CA ARG A 240 10.93 7.11 -4.07
C ARG A 240 11.27 7.41 -5.54
N SER A 241 11.89 8.56 -5.78
CA SER A 241 12.22 9.06 -7.13
C SER A 241 11.00 9.43 -7.97
N ILE A 242 9.84 9.63 -7.33
CA ILE A 242 8.61 10.16 -7.95
C ILE A 242 8.37 11.58 -7.42
N LEU A 243 8.04 12.51 -8.32
CA LEU A 243 7.69 13.91 -8.01
C LEU A 243 8.68 14.59 -7.04
N LEU A 244 8.21 14.96 -5.85
CA LEU A 244 8.95 15.75 -4.87
C LEU A 244 10.01 14.95 -4.10
N ARG A 245 10.12 13.63 -4.31
CA ARG A 245 10.99 12.71 -3.56
C ARG A 245 12.29 12.37 -4.30
N ASN A 246 12.99 13.41 -4.76
CA ASN A 246 14.13 13.26 -5.68
C ASN A 246 15.36 14.12 -5.31
N SER A 247 15.64 14.27 -4.01
CA SER A 247 16.87 14.92 -3.52
C SER A 247 18.10 14.10 -3.93
N PRO A 248 19.11 14.71 -4.60
CA PRO A 248 20.29 14.01 -5.08
C PRO A 248 21.30 13.65 -3.97
N THR A 249 21.07 14.13 -2.73
CA THR A 249 22.02 13.99 -1.62
C THR A 249 21.40 13.50 -0.32
N ASN A 250 20.07 13.43 -0.21
CA ASN A 250 19.41 13.10 1.06
C ASN A 250 18.42 11.93 0.85
N PHE A 251 18.79 10.76 1.36
CA PHE A 251 17.96 9.56 1.31
C PHE A 251 16.69 9.71 2.15
N CYS A 252 16.80 10.20 3.39
CA CYS A 252 15.66 10.36 4.30
C CYS A 252 14.58 11.27 3.70
N TYR A 253 14.96 12.36 3.04
CA TYR A 253 14.02 13.22 2.31
C TYR A 253 13.27 12.45 1.21
N ASN A 254 13.94 11.52 0.51
CA ASN A 254 13.30 10.70 -0.51
C ASN A 254 12.44 9.59 0.09
N HIS A 255 12.84 9.06 1.24
CA HIS A 255 12.28 7.88 1.89
C HIS A 255 11.10 8.21 2.82
N ILE A 256 11.23 9.09 3.81
CA ILE A 256 10.18 9.32 4.83
C ILE A 256 8.81 9.61 4.19
N GLY A 257 7.83 8.73 4.43
CA GLY A 257 6.45 8.82 3.91
C GLY A 257 6.26 8.42 2.44
N HIS A 258 7.25 7.76 1.81
CA HIS A 258 7.14 7.39 0.40
C HIS A 258 6.17 6.23 0.15
N PHE A 259 5.99 5.33 1.11
CA PHE A 259 4.97 4.28 1.08
C PHE A 259 3.60 4.87 1.35
N ALA A 260 3.46 5.72 2.39
CA ALA A 260 2.24 6.49 2.66
C ALA A 260 1.73 7.23 1.42
N SER A 261 2.59 7.96 0.71
CA SER A 261 2.21 8.71 -0.50
C SER A 261 1.72 7.80 -1.63
N ALA A 262 2.33 6.62 -1.81
CA ALA A 262 1.91 5.67 -2.83
C ALA A 262 0.63 4.92 -2.45
N GLY A 263 0.52 4.52 -1.19
CA GLY A 263 -0.68 3.93 -0.59
C GLY A 263 -1.88 4.87 -0.68
N GLU A 264 -1.70 6.14 -0.35
CA GLU A 264 -2.74 7.17 -0.46
C GLU A 264 -3.24 7.34 -1.90
N ALA A 265 -2.31 7.40 -2.88
CA ALA A 265 -2.68 7.51 -4.29
C ALA A 265 -3.48 6.27 -4.76
N MET A 266 -3.04 5.07 -4.40
CA MET A 266 -3.74 3.82 -4.72
C MET A 266 -5.09 3.70 -4.02
N ALA A 267 -5.19 4.04 -2.73
CA ALA A 267 -6.44 3.98 -1.97
C ALA A 267 -7.48 4.95 -2.53
N LYS A 268 -7.06 6.19 -2.87
CA LYS A 268 -7.94 7.15 -3.57
C LYS A 268 -8.40 6.60 -4.91
N ALA A 269 -7.51 6.01 -5.70
CA ALA A 269 -7.86 5.46 -7.00
C ALA A 269 -8.90 4.35 -6.89
N LEU A 270 -8.75 3.42 -5.93
CA LEU A 270 -9.73 2.37 -5.70
C LEU A 270 -11.07 2.93 -5.20
N PHE A 271 -11.05 3.96 -4.35
CA PHE A 271 -12.24 4.60 -3.82
C PHE A 271 -13.01 5.36 -4.90
N PHE A 272 -12.39 6.40 -5.51
CA PHE A 272 -13.01 7.22 -6.56
C PHE A 272 -13.26 6.43 -7.85
N GLY A 273 -12.45 5.40 -8.10
CA GLY A 273 -12.71 4.41 -9.13
C GLY A 273 -13.98 3.60 -8.93
N GLY A 274 -14.56 3.59 -7.73
CA GLY A 274 -15.73 2.81 -7.34
C GLY A 274 -15.44 1.31 -7.16
N VAL A 275 -14.16 0.92 -7.04
CA VAL A 275 -13.77 -0.50 -6.93
C VAL A 275 -14.34 -1.13 -5.67
N THR A 276 -14.24 -0.44 -4.52
CA THR A 276 -14.80 -0.94 -3.25
C THR A 276 -16.32 -1.04 -3.25
N ARG A 277 -17.00 -0.25 -4.11
CA ARG A 277 -18.44 -0.38 -4.34
C ARG A 277 -18.80 -1.59 -5.21
N ARG A 278 -18.00 -1.88 -6.24
CA ARG A 278 -18.24 -3.01 -7.17
C ARG A 278 -17.78 -4.36 -6.63
N PHE A 279 -16.76 -4.37 -5.78
CA PHE A 279 -16.18 -5.58 -5.17
C PHE A 279 -16.16 -5.46 -3.64
N PRO A 280 -17.34 -5.33 -2.99
CA PRO A 280 -17.43 -5.15 -1.54
C PRO A 280 -17.00 -6.38 -0.72
N GLU A 281 -16.76 -7.51 -1.40
CA GLU A 281 -16.22 -8.73 -0.80
C GLU A 281 -14.70 -8.68 -0.61
N LEU A 282 -13.99 -7.84 -1.36
CA LEU A 282 -12.54 -7.74 -1.29
C LEU A 282 -12.08 -6.80 -0.17
N ASN A 283 -10.95 -7.16 0.43
CA ASN A 283 -10.19 -6.31 1.33
C ASN A 283 -8.87 -5.93 0.63
N PHE A 284 -8.35 -4.73 0.88
CA PHE A 284 -7.13 -4.18 0.29
C PHE A 284 -6.19 -3.70 1.39
N ALA A 285 -4.92 -4.11 1.33
CA ALA A 285 -3.89 -3.63 2.24
C ALA A 285 -2.92 -2.66 1.57
N PHE A 286 -2.46 -1.65 2.31
CA PHE A 286 -1.42 -0.70 1.92
C PHE A 286 -0.32 -0.75 2.97
N LEU A 287 0.86 -1.25 2.60
CA LEU A 287 1.91 -1.68 3.51
C LEU A 287 2.98 -0.60 3.75
N GLU A 288 3.65 -0.65 4.91
CA GLU A 288 4.71 0.28 5.38
C GLU A 288 4.36 1.78 5.32
N GLY A 289 3.07 2.12 5.36
CA GLY A 289 2.60 3.50 5.23
C GLY A 289 2.27 4.17 6.57
N GLY A 290 2.10 3.38 7.64
CA GLY A 290 1.44 3.83 8.87
C GLY A 290 -0.04 4.17 8.66
N THR A 291 -0.71 4.68 9.69
CA THR A 291 -2.16 4.98 9.64
C THR A 291 -2.52 6.46 9.63
N ALA A 292 -1.59 7.37 9.91
CA ALA A 292 -1.88 8.80 9.98
C ALA A 292 -2.48 9.34 8.67
N TRP A 293 -1.88 9.00 7.52
CA TRP A 293 -2.38 9.41 6.20
C TRP A 293 -3.76 8.81 5.90
N ALA A 294 -4.02 7.59 6.36
CA ALA A 294 -5.31 6.91 6.17
C ALA A 294 -6.43 7.59 6.95
N CYS A 295 -6.15 8.00 8.20
CA CYS A 295 -7.08 8.77 9.02
C CYS A 295 -7.39 10.13 8.38
N SER A 296 -6.37 10.84 7.89
CA SER A 296 -6.54 12.11 7.17
C SER A 296 -7.38 11.90 5.91
N LEU A 297 -7.01 10.91 5.09
CA LEU A 297 -7.72 10.61 3.85
C LEU A 297 -9.19 10.28 4.11
N TYR A 298 -9.49 9.47 5.13
CA TYR A 298 -10.88 9.17 5.50
C TYR A 298 -11.69 10.43 5.84
N ALA A 299 -11.10 11.33 6.63
CA ALA A 299 -11.75 12.60 6.97
C ALA A 299 -11.92 13.52 5.76
N ASP A 300 -10.89 13.61 4.91
CA ASP A 300 -10.91 14.40 3.70
C ASP A 300 -11.95 13.90 2.70
N LEU A 301 -12.05 12.58 2.50
CA LEU A 301 -13.04 11.99 1.60
C LEU A 301 -14.47 12.34 2.01
N ILE A 302 -14.78 12.33 3.31
CA ILE A 302 -16.11 12.71 3.83
C ILE A 302 -16.32 14.23 3.68
N GLY A 303 -15.34 15.03 4.12
CA GLY A 303 -15.43 16.48 4.08
C GLY A 303 -15.54 17.04 2.65
N HIS A 304 -14.90 16.41 1.67
CA HIS A 304 -15.00 16.80 0.27
C HIS A 304 -16.29 16.30 -0.37
N TRP A 305 -16.83 15.13 0.01
CA TRP A 305 -18.12 14.68 -0.49
C TRP A 305 -19.24 15.67 -0.17
N GLU A 306 -19.23 16.30 1.02
CA GLU A 306 -20.18 17.35 1.40
C GLU A 306 -20.12 18.61 0.50
N LYS A 307 -19.06 18.76 -0.31
CA LYS A 307 -18.81 19.94 -1.15
C LYS A 307 -18.81 19.62 -2.65
N ARG A 308 -18.51 18.36 -3.03
CA ARG A 308 -18.20 17.94 -4.39
C ARG A 308 -19.15 16.88 -4.96
N ASN A 309 -20.16 16.46 -4.20
CA ASN A 309 -21.27 15.69 -4.76
C ASN A 309 -22.18 16.58 -5.63
N ARG A 310 -23.02 15.96 -6.46
CA ARG A 310 -23.88 16.70 -7.41
C ARG A 310 -24.71 17.81 -6.78
N GLN A 311 -25.34 17.55 -5.64
CA GLN A 311 -26.19 18.53 -4.95
C GLN A 311 -25.37 19.66 -4.34
N ALA A 312 -24.23 19.34 -3.73
CA ALA A 312 -23.37 20.31 -3.07
C ALA A 312 -22.73 21.29 -4.07
N LEU A 313 -22.45 20.84 -5.30
CA LEU A 313 -21.88 21.68 -6.34
C LEU A 313 -22.77 22.86 -6.74
N GLU A 314 -24.08 22.80 -6.50
CA GLU A 314 -24.98 23.94 -6.74
C GLU A 314 -24.61 25.17 -5.88
N ASN A 315 -23.96 24.96 -4.74
CA ASN A 315 -23.43 26.04 -3.89
C ASN A 315 -22.23 26.78 -4.54
N THR A 316 -21.50 26.10 -5.42
CA THR A 316 -20.35 26.65 -6.16
C THR A 316 -20.63 26.82 -7.64
N ASN A 317 -21.88 26.62 -8.07
CA ASN A 317 -22.30 26.81 -9.45
C ASN A 317 -22.31 28.32 -9.76
N PRO A 318 -21.51 28.82 -10.72
CA PRO A 318 -21.47 30.24 -11.04
C PRO A 318 -22.84 30.82 -11.42
N ALA A 319 -23.73 29.99 -11.99
CA ALA A 319 -25.09 30.40 -12.34
C ALA A 319 -25.97 30.73 -11.11
N SER A 320 -25.59 30.28 -9.91
CA SER A 320 -26.32 30.52 -8.66
C SER A 320 -26.02 31.88 -8.02
N LEU A 321 -25.03 32.64 -8.52
CA LEU A 321 -24.62 33.91 -7.93
C LEU A 321 -25.70 34.99 -8.10
N ASP A 322 -26.19 35.56 -6.99
CA ASP A 322 -27.03 36.77 -7.01
C ASP A 322 -26.18 37.99 -7.39
N GLN A 323 -26.08 38.25 -8.69
CA GLN A 323 -25.29 39.35 -9.23
C GLN A 323 -25.83 40.72 -8.80
N ALA A 324 -27.15 40.87 -8.62
CA ALA A 324 -27.75 42.13 -8.18
C ALA A 324 -27.41 42.42 -6.71
N GLY A 325 -27.52 41.39 -5.86
CA GLY A 325 -27.08 41.46 -4.46
C GLY A 325 -25.58 41.74 -4.33
N LEU A 326 -24.76 41.08 -5.14
CA LEU A 326 -23.32 41.34 -5.19
C LEU A 326 -23.02 42.79 -5.61
N LEU A 327 -23.68 43.30 -6.66
CA LEU A 327 -23.53 44.68 -7.10
C LEU A 327 -23.90 45.67 -5.97
N ALA A 328 -25.00 45.44 -5.25
CA ALA A 328 -25.40 46.29 -4.13
C ALA A 328 -24.37 46.30 -2.98
N LEU A 329 -23.75 45.15 -2.68
CA LEU A 329 -22.66 45.06 -1.70
C LEU A 329 -21.41 45.79 -2.17
N VAL A 330 -21.04 45.64 -3.45
CA VAL A 330 -19.85 46.28 -4.04
C VAL A 330 -20.05 47.79 -4.15
N GLU A 331 -21.26 48.28 -4.45
CA GLU A 331 -21.58 49.72 -4.42
C GLU A 331 -21.46 50.30 -3.01
N LYS A 332 -21.79 49.52 -1.98
CA LYS A 332 -21.72 49.95 -0.58
C LYS A 332 -20.30 49.92 0.01
N TYR A 333 -19.50 48.91 -0.34
CA TYR A 333 -18.24 48.62 0.35
C TYR A 333 -17.00 48.59 -0.58
N GLY A 334 -17.20 48.54 -1.90
CA GLY A 334 -16.13 48.39 -2.87
C GLY A 334 -15.45 49.70 -3.28
N LYS A 335 -14.31 49.59 -3.96
CA LYS A 335 -13.67 50.72 -4.66
C LYS A 335 -14.43 51.01 -5.95
N PRO A 336 -14.44 52.26 -6.47
CA PRO A 336 -15.08 52.59 -7.75
C PRO A 336 -14.66 51.68 -8.91
N SER A 337 -13.39 51.26 -8.97
CA SER A 337 -12.90 50.35 -10.00
C SER A 337 -13.53 48.95 -9.94
N VAL A 338 -13.89 48.47 -8.74
CA VAL A 338 -14.54 47.16 -8.55
C VAL A 338 -16.02 47.27 -8.91
N VAL A 339 -16.68 48.37 -8.54
CA VAL A 339 -18.07 48.66 -8.95
C VAL A 339 -18.20 48.62 -10.47
N GLU A 340 -17.33 49.33 -11.18
CA GLU A 340 -17.36 49.38 -12.63
C GLU A 340 -17.04 48.01 -13.28
N ALA A 341 -16.15 47.22 -12.70
CA ALA A 341 -15.87 45.86 -13.18
C ALA A 341 -17.08 44.93 -13.03
N VAL A 342 -17.73 44.93 -11.86
CA VAL A 342 -18.92 44.12 -11.60
C VAL A 342 -20.09 44.53 -12.50
N ARG A 343 -20.27 45.83 -12.79
CA ARG A 343 -21.27 46.31 -13.76
C ARG A 343 -21.03 45.81 -15.18
N ARG A 344 -19.78 45.54 -15.55
CA ARG A 344 -19.41 44.91 -16.83
C ARG A 344 -19.50 43.38 -16.81
N GLY A 345 -19.84 42.78 -15.66
CA GLY A 345 -19.86 41.34 -15.48
C GLY A 345 -18.48 40.71 -15.27
N GLU A 346 -17.45 41.51 -14.95
CA GLU A 346 -16.09 41.04 -14.73
C GLU A 346 -15.87 40.61 -13.27
N GLY A 347 -15.07 39.57 -13.06
CA GLY A 347 -14.70 39.09 -11.72
C GLY A 347 -15.86 38.46 -10.94
N LEU A 348 -16.90 37.99 -11.64
CA LEU A 348 -18.04 37.28 -11.04
C LEU A 348 -17.75 35.79 -10.82
N ASP A 349 -16.78 35.26 -11.55
CA ASP A 349 -16.19 33.95 -11.36
C ASP A 349 -14.69 34.02 -11.67
N ASP A 350 -13.90 33.15 -11.03
CA ASP A 350 -12.45 33.09 -11.26
C ASP A 350 -12.11 32.27 -12.53
N ASN A 351 -13.02 31.40 -12.98
CA ASN A 351 -12.78 30.40 -14.04
C ASN A 351 -13.92 30.26 -15.07
N GLY A 352 -14.88 31.19 -15.13
CA GLY A 352 -16.04 31.05 -16.01
C GLY A 352 -16.94 29.87 -15.65
N ASN A 353 -17.72 29.43 -16.64
CA ASN A 353 -18.51 28.20 -16.60
C ASN A 353 -17.70 26.96 -17.04
N GLY A 354 -16.37 27.02 -16.99
CA GLY A 354 -15.51 25.94 -17.45
C GLY A 354 -15.56 24.74 -16.51
N THR A 355 -16.05 23.59 -17.00
CA THR A 355 -16.01 22.31 -16.26
C THR A 355 -14.86 21.41 -16.69
N GLY A 356 -14.00 21.88 -17.59
CA GLY A 356 -12.97 21.05 -18.23
C GLY A 356 -13.54 19.98 -19.17
N ASN A 357 -14.78 20.14 -19.64
CA ASN A 357 -15.52 19.16 -20.46
C ASN A 357 -15.79 17.82 -19.74
N VAL A 358 -15.74 17.81 -18.40
CA VAL A 358 -16.19 16.66 -17.62
C VAL A 358 -17.72 16.56 -17.73
N GLU A 359 -18.21 15.40 -18.18
CA GLU A 359 -19.65 15.15 -18.37
C GLU A 359 -20.39 15.01 -17.03
N ASP A 360 -19.85 14.19 -16.14
CA ASP A 360 -20.39 13.98 -14.79
C ASP A 360 -19.58 14.77 -13.77
N LEU A 361 -20.17 15.87 -13.30
CA LEU A 361 -19.51 16.78 -12.36
C LEU A 361 -19.45 16.21 -10.93
N ASP A 362 -20.17 15.14 -10.63
CA ASP A 362 -20.08 14.50 -9.31
C ASP A 362 -18.81 13.66 -9.23
N ASP A 363 -17.79 14.20 -8.54
CA ASP A 363 -16.49 13.54 -8.34
C ASP A 363 -16.63 12.16 -7.65
N TYR A 364 -17.76 11.88 -7.00
CA TYR A 364 -18.05 10.65 -6.25
C TYR A 364 -19.03 9.72 -6.96
N SER A 365 -19.44 9.99 -8.20
CA SER A 365 -20.54 9.27 -8.85
C SER A 365 -20.33 7.75 -8.91
N ARG A 366 -19.09 7.29 -9.14
CA ARG A 366 -18.72 5.87 -9.16
C ARG A 366 -18.83 5.20 -7.77
N CYS A 367 -18.71 5.97 -6.68
CA CYS A 367 -18.87 5.50 -5.32
C CYS A 367 -20.35 5.25 -4.96
N ARG A 368 -21.28 5.95 -5.63
CA ARG A 368 -22.73 5.87 -5.38
C ARG A 368 -23.07 6.05 -3.90
N ILE A 369 -22.58 7.12 -3.30
CA ILE A 369 -22.79 7.44 -1.87
C ILE A 369 -24.15 8.11 -1.73
N THR A 370 -24.99 7.57 -0.86
CA THR A 370 -26.35 8.09 -0.61
C THR A 370 -26.46 8.77 0.75
N ARG A 371 -25.57 8.42 1.68
CA ARG A 371 -25.48 8.97 3.04
C ARG A 371 -24.05 8.83 3.57
N LYS A 372 -23.70 9.62 4.59
CA LYS A 372 -22.35 9.61 5.18
C LYS A 372 -21.94 8.25 5.73
N GLU A 373 -22.89 7.45 6.22
CA GLU A 373 -22.58 6.14 6.79
C GLU A 373 -22.02 5.15 5.77
N ASP A 374 -22.28 5.35 4.46
CA ASP A 374 -21.79 4.48 3.39
C ASP A 374 -20.25 4.47 3.32
N PHE A 375 -19.57 5.51 3.84
CA PHE A 375 -18.11 5.55 3.95
C PHE A 375 -17.55 4.44 4.87
N ARG A 376 -18.35 3.91 5.80
CA ARG A 376 -17.94 2.75 6.60
C ARG A 376 -17.76 1.51 5.72
N ASP A 377 -18.69 1.29 4.79
CA ASP A 377 -18.65 0.14 3.89
C ASP A 377 -17.63 0.31 2.77
N LEU A 378 -17.44 1.55 2.29
CA LEU A 378 -16.58 1.84 1.14
C LEU A 378 -15.10 2.08 1.48
N TYR A 379 -14.79 2.44 2.72
CA TYR A 379 -13.44 2.77 3.16
C TYR A 379 -13.03 1.97 4.41
N VAL A 380 -13.79 2.10 5.50
CA VAL A 380 -13.40 1.52 6.80
C VAL A 380 -13.36 0.00 6.76
N LYS A 381 -14.33 -0.65 6.13
CA LYS A 381 -14.41 -2.11 6.04
C LYS A 381 -13.33 -2.71 5.10
N PRO A 382 -13.14 -2.23 3.86
CA PRO A 382 -12.24 -2.90 2.92
C PRO A 382 -10.77 -2.51 3.08
N TYR A 383 -10.41 -1.40 3.72
CA TYR A 383 -9.02 -0.94 3.75
C TYR A 383 -8.28 -1.29 5.04
N TYR A 384 -7.05 -1.77 4.86
CA TYR A 384 -6.12 -2.18 5.90
C TYR A 384 -4.77 -1.50 5.67
N PHE A 385 -4.11 -1.10 6.75
CA PHE A 385 -2.92 -0.24 6.69
C PHE A 385 -1.79 -0.89 7.48
N GLY A 386 -0.71 -1.28 6.81
CA GLY A 386 0.49 -1.84 7.42
C GLY A 386 1.27 -0.76 8.16
N CYS A 387 1.64 -1.08 9.40
CA CYS A 387 2.19 -0.12 10.34
C CYS A 387 3.38 -0.69 11.09
N GLU A 388 4.49 0.04 11.04
CA GLU A 388 5.70 -0.24 11.80
C GLU A 388 5.43 -0.22 13.31
N ALA A 389 6.21 -1.03 14.04
CA ALA A 389 6.03 -1.28 15.47
C ALA A 389 6.11 -0.02 16.32
N ASP A 390 7.06 0.85 16.02
CA ASP A 390 7.46 2.00 16.82
C ASP A 390 6.68 3.28 16.46
N ASP A 391 5.73 3.23 15.51
CA ASP A 391 4.94 4.40 15.09
C ASP A 391 3.82 4.73 16.11
N PRO A 392 3.94 5.80 16.91
CA PRO A 392 2.90 6.20 17.87
C PRO A 392 1.60 6.63 17.18
N THR A 393 1.65 6.99 15.89
CA THR A 393 0.47 7.42 15.14
C THR A 393 -0.47 6.27 14.80
N ASN A 394 -0.05 5.01 15.00
CA ASN A 394 -0.89 3.82 14.92
C ASN A 394 -2.15 3.93 15.79
N ALA A 395 -2.04 4.62 16.94
CA ALA A 395 -3.17 4.89 17.82
C ALA A 395 -4.29 5.72 17.17
N TRP A 396 -3.99 6.49 16.11
CA TRP A 396 -4.99 7.33 15.43
C TRP A 396 -6.05 6.48 14.73
N ALA A 397 -5.69 5.29 14.24
CA ALA A 397 -6.66 4.36 13.67
C ALA A 397 -7.75 3.95 14.68
N PHE A 398 -7.43 3.93 15.97
CA PHE A 398 -8.30 3.50 17.06
C PHE A 398 -9.04 4.66 17.75
N ASN A 399 -8.65 5.91 17.47
CA ASN A 399 -9.21 7.09 18.11
C ASN A 399 -10.59 7.49 17.55
N ARG A 400 -11.64 6.96 18.18
CA ARG A 400 -13.05 7.24 17.86
C ARG A 400 -13.49 8.69 18.05
N HIS A 401 -12.71 9.51 18.75
CA HIS A 401 -13.02 10.93 18.94
C HIS A 401 -12.46 11.77 17.79
N ALA A 402 -11.34 11.36 17.21
CA ALA A 402 -10.72 12.04 16.09
C ALA A 402 -11.33 11.64 14.74
N ASN A 403 -11.62 10.35 14.55
CA ASN A 403 -12.10 9.85 13.27
C ASN A 403 -13.59 10.14 13.05
N PRO A 404 -13.97 10.71 11.89
CA PRO A 404 -15.38 10.93 11.55
C PRO A 404 -16.24 9.68 11.71
N LEU A 405 -17.53 9.90 12.00
CA LEU A 405 -18.48 8.82 12.29
C LEU A 405 -18.04 7.90 13.44
N ARG A 406 -17.08 8.33 14.29
CA ARG A 406 -16.48 7.51 15.36
C ARG A 406 -15.89 6.20 14.83
N ALA A 407 -15.40 6.24 13.59
CA ALA A 407 -14.83 5.09 12.92
C ALA A 407 -13.55 4.63 13.62
N ARG A 408 -13.27 3.34 13.48
CA ARG A 408 -12.01 2.71 13.83
C ARG A 408 -11.48 2.09 12.55
N LEU A 409 -10.28 2.48 12.15
CA LEU A 409 -9.63 1.97 10.94
C LEU A 409 -8.84 0.70 11.24
N ASN A 410 -8.52 -0.08 10.20
CA ASN A 410 -7.85 -1.37 10.36
C ASN A 410 -6.33 -1.22 10.21
N ALA A 411 -5.64 -0.92 11.31
CA ALA A 411 -4.18 -1.02 11.37
C ALA A 411 -3.75 -2.50 11.43
N LEU A 412 -2.72 -2.86 10.66
CA LEU A 412 -2.05 -4.16 10.66
C LEU A 412 -0.66 -3.99 11.24
N PHE A 413 -0.27 -4.84 12.18
CA PHE A 413 1.10 -4.92 12.64
C PHE A 413 2.02 -5.41 11.49
N SER A 414 3.00 -4.57 11.15
CA SER A 414 4.02 -4.80 10.14
C SER A 414 5.37 -4.65 10.82
N SER A 415 6.14 -5.71 10.96
CA SER A 415 7.39 -5.64 11.72
C SER A 415 8.54 -4.98 10.96
N ASP A 416 8.49 -5.00 9.63
CA ASP A 416 9.56 -4.61 8.70
C ASP A 416 10.93 -5.28 8.99
N ILE A 417 10.90 -6.49 9.56
CA ILE A 417 12.13 -7.18 9.99
C ILE A 417 13.08 -7.41 8.81
N GLY A 418 14.31 -6.93 8.94
CA GLY A 418 15.36 -7.09 7.92
C GLY A 418 15.78 -5.78 7.24
N HIS A 419 15.09 -4.68 7.52
CA HIS A 419 15.46 -3.32 7.09
C HIS A 419 16.16 -2.50 8.20
N PHE A 420 16.66 -1.32 7.82
CA PHE A 420 17.65 -0.54 8.59
C PHE A 420 17.07 0.12 9.86
N ASP A 421 15.78 0.34 9.87
CA ASP A 421 14.91 0.84 10.93
C ASP A 421 14.60 -0.22 11.99
N VAL A 422 14.84 -1.51 11.71
CA VAL A 422 14.75 -2.60 12.69
C VAL A 422 16.15 -3.14 13.02
N PRO A 423 16.90 -2.49 13.94
CA PRO A 423 18.25 -2.92 14.30
C PRO A 423 18.28 -4.19 15.16
N ASP A 424 17.20 -4.47 15.91
CA ASP A 424 17.01 -5.67 16.71
C ASP A 424 15.58 -6.21 16.52
N MET A 425 15.45 -7.38 15.88
CA MET A 425 14.17 -8.03 15.62
C MET A 425 13.43 -8.38 16.91
N THR A 426 14.13 -8.52 18.04
CA THR A 426 13.48 -8.88 19.32
C THR A 426 12.79 -7.71 20.01
N GLU A 427 12.92 -6.50 19.47
CA GLU A 427 12.30 -5.28 20.01
C GLU A 427 10.97 -4.92 19.33
N VAL A 428 10.67 -5.45 18.14
CA VAL A 428 9.45 -5.08 17.37
C VAL A 428 8.13 -5.35 18.12
N VAL A 429 8.07 -6.39 18.94
CA VAL A 429 6.86 -6.68 19.75
C VAL A 429 6.83 -5.82 21.02
N PRO A 430 7.93 -5.68 21.80
CA PRO A 430 8.03 -4.70 22.87
C PRO A 430 7.68 -3.25 22.45
N GLU A 431 8.28 -2.75 21.37
CA GLU A 431 8.07 -1.40 20.84
C GLU A 431 6.60 -1.17 20.48
N ALA A 432 5.95 -2.13 19.81
CA ALA A 432 4.52 -2.05 19.53
C ALA A 432 3.66 -1.98 20.81
N TYR A 433 4.06 -2.67 21.88
CA TYR A 433 3.33 -2.68 23.15
C TYR A 433 3.50 -1.39 23.95
N GLU A 434 4.49 -0.56 23.64
CA GLU A 434 4.62 0.79 24.23
C GLU A 434 3.37 1.65 23.96
N LEU A 435 2.63 1.40 22.89
CA LEU A 435 1.33 2.03 22.64
C LEU A 435 0.33 1.78 23.78
N VAL A 436 0.35 0.60 24.39
CA VAL A 436 -0.47 0.25 25.56
C VAL A 436 0.12 0.87 26.82
N GLU A 437 1.43 0.76 27.03
CA GLU A 437 2.11 1.28 28.21
C GLU A 437 2.00 2.81 28.32
N HIS A 438 2.02 3.52 27.19
CA HIS A 438 1.82 4.95 27.10
C HIS A 438 0.33 5.36 27.12
N GLY A 439 -0.59 4.41 27.22
CA GLY A 439 -2.03 4.66 27.29
C GLY A 439 -2.65 5.20 25.98
N LEU A 440 -1.98 4.96 24.84
CA LEU A 440 -2.47 5.35 23.52
C LEU A 440 -3.46 4.31 22.96
N LEU A 441 -3.27 3.03 23.31
CA LEU A 441 -4.17 1.94 22.99
C LEU A 441 -4.67 1.24 24.25
N THR A 442 -5.89 0.68 24.16
CA THR A 442 -6.35 -0.32 25.13
C THR A 442 -5.81 -1.71 24.77
N GLU A 443 -5.87 -2.67 25.69
CA GLU A 443 -5.51 -4.08 25.42
C GLU A 443 -6.34 -4.69 24.28
N ASP A 444 -7.63 -4.34 24.18
CA ASP A 444 -8.48 -4.78 23.06
C ASP A 444 -8.08 -4.11 21.74
N ASP A 445 -7.60 -2.86 21.78
CA ASP A 445 -7.09 -2.19 20.59
C ASP A 445 -5.78 -2.83 20.11
N PHE A 446 -4.89 -3.14 21.05
CA PHE A 446 -3.65 -3.85 20.78
C PHE A 446 -3.90 -5.26 20.22
N ARG A 447 -4.85 -6.01 20.77
CA ARG A 447 -5.26 -7.31 20.20
C ARG A 447 -5.67 -7.20 18.74
N ASP A 448 -6.47 -6.19 18.41
CA ASP A 448 -6.94 -6.05 17.04
C ASP A 448 -5.82 -5.60 16.10
N PHE A 449 -4.90 -4.74 16.56
CA PHE A 449 -3.70 -4.33 15.83
C PHE A 449 -2.78 -5.52 15.53
N MET A 450 -2.46 -6.33 16.54
CA MET A 450 -1.48 -7.42 16.45
C MET A 450 -2.05 -8.73 15.89
N PHE A 451 -3.38 -8.87 15.81
CA PHE A 451 -4.01 -10.16 15.46
C PHE A 451 -5.31 -10.02 14.68
N THR A 452 -6.36 -9.44 15.28
CA THR A 452 -7.72 -9.55 14.74
C THR A 452 -7.85 -8.92 13.35
N ASN A 453 -7.20 -7.78 13.11
CA ASN A 453 -7.26 -7.10 11.81
C ASN A 453 -6.56 -7.93 10.72
N ALA A 454 -5.43 -8.58 11.02
CA ALA A 454 -4.77 -9.50 10.10
C ALA A 454 -5.67 -10.71 9.78
N VAL A 455 -6.34 -11.27 10.80
CA VAL A 455 -7.30 -12.36 10.60
C VAL A 455 -8.48 -11.91 9.71
N ARG A 456 -9.02 -10.71 9.92
CA ARG A 456 -10.13 -10.18 9.09
C ARG A 456 -9.68 -9.91 7.66
N PHE A 457 -8.50 -9.30 7.48
CA PHE A 457 -7.97 -8.95 6.16
C PHE A 457 -7.98 -10.15 5.21
N TRP A 458 -7.32 -11.24 5.60
CA TRP A 458 -7.25 -12.46 4.80
C TRP A 458 -8.46 -13.37 4.95
N GLY A 459 -8.95 -13.57 6.18
CA GLY A 459 -9.96 -14.57 6.52
C GLY A 459 -11.38 -14.23 6.04
N GLU A 460 -11.73 -12.95 5.92
CA GLU A 460 -13.04 -12.56 5.35
C GLU A 460 -13.09 -12.75 3.83
N VAL A 461 -11.95 -12.67 3.14
CA VAL A 461 -11.84 -12.95 1.70
C VAL A 461 -11.69 -14.47 1.47
N ASN A 462 -10.92 -15.14 2.32
CA ASN A 462 -10.66 -16.57 2.27
C ASN A 462 -10.79 -17.23 3.65
N PRO A 463 -11.94 -17.84 3.97
CA PRO A 463 -12.16 -18.54 5.24
C PRO A 463 -11.16 -19.68 5.51
N ASP A 464 -10.47 -20.17 4.48
CA ASP A 464 -9.50 -21.25 4.56
C ASP A 464 -8.04 -20.75 4.66
N PHE A 465 -7.82 -19.42 4.74
CA PHE A 465 -6.47 -18.83 4.71
C PHE A 465 -5.55 -19.45 5.77
N PHE A 466 -6.01 -19.50 7.03
CA PHE A 466 -5.24 -19.98 8.17
C PHE A 466 -5.31 -21.50 8.40
N LYS A 467 -5.99 -22.27 7.53
CA LYS A 467 -6.02 -23.74 7.67
C LYS A 467 -4.62 -24.34 7.55
N GLY A 468 -4.29 -25.24 8.47
CA GLY A 468 -2.99 -25.90 8.58
C GLY A 468 -1.91 -25.05 9.25
N THR A 469 -2.26 -23.91 9.83
CA THR A 469 -1.32 -23.00 10.51
C THR A 469 -1.45 -23.09 12.02
N VAL A 470 -0.44 -22.63 12.75
CA VAL A 470 -0.46 -22.59 14.22
C VAL A 470 -1.53 -21.67 14.80
N VAL A 471 -2.04 -20.73 14.00
CA VAL A 471 -3.10 -19.77 14.38
C VAL A 471 -4.48 -20.16 13.85
N GLU A 472 -4.66 -21.35 13.27
CA GLU A 472 -5.93 -21.80 12.66
C GLU A 472 -7.14 -21.64 13.60
N LYS A 473 -7.04 -22.21 14.80
CA LYS A 473 -8.13 -22.20 15.79
C LYS A 473 -8.50 -20.78 16.26
N PRO A 474 -7.56 -19.97 16.79
CA PRO A 474 -7.91 -18.62 17.23
C PRO A 474 -8.36 -17.72 16.07
N ALA A 475 -7.86 -17.92 14.85
CA ALA A 475 -8.36 -17.20 13.67
C ALA A 475 -9.81 -17.59 13.33
N ALA A 476 -10.15 -18.89 13.38
CA ALA A 476 -11.51 -19.37 13.16
C ALA A 476 -12.50 -18.81 14.21
N GLU A 477 -12.07 -18.71 15.47
CA GLU A 477 -12.86 -18.10 16.55
C GLU A 477 -13.15 -16.61 16.28
N VAL A 478 -12.16 -15.85 15.81
CA VAL A 478 -12.34 -14.46 15.38
C VAL A 478 -13.36 -14.38 14.24
N LEU A 479 -13.20 -15.19 13.18
CA LEU A 479 -14.09 -15.15 12.01
C LEU A 479 -15.52 -15.58 12.34
N ALA A 480 -15.71 -16.55 13.24
CA ALA A 480 -17.03 -16.99 13.69
C ALA A 480 -17.76 -15.92 14.53
N GLY A 481 -17.02 -15.03 15.19
CA GLY A 481 -17.57 -13.91 15.96
C GLY A 481 -17.97 -12.70 15.10
N LEU A 482 -17.68 -12.69 13.81
CA LEU A 482 -18.03 -11.60 12.91
C LEU A 482 -19.49 -11.69 12.46
N PRO A 483 -20.18 -10.55 12.24
CA PRO A 483 -21.47 -10.56 11.57
C PRO A 483 -21.33 -11.23 10.20
N GLN A 484 -22.17 -12.23 9.90
CA GLN A 484 -22.15 -12.88 8.58
C GLN A 484 -22.35 -11.85 7.48
N ARG A 485 -21.43 -11.76 6.52
CA ARG A 485 -21.61 -10.94 5.32
C ARG A 485 -22.86 -11.47 4.60
N GLN A 486 -23.86 -10.61 4.38
CA GLN A 486 -24.98 -10.96 3.51
C GLN A 486 -24.40 -11.34 2.15
N ALA A 487 -24.56 -12.60 1.75
CA ALA A 487 -24.21 -13.04 0.41
C ALA A 487 -25.10 -12.26 -0.56
N GLY A 488 -24.52 -11.31 -1.29
CA GLY A 488 -25.19 -10.64 -2.39
C GLY A 488 -25.56 -11.69 -3.44
N CYS A 489 -26.85 -11.70 -3.83
CA CYS A 489 -27.39 -12.55 -4.88
C CYS A 489 -26.91 -12.10 -6.26
#